data_AF-X1MRR7-F1
#
_entry.id   AF-X1MRR7-F1
#
_cell.length_a   1.000
_cell.length_b   1.000
_cell.length_c   1.000
_cell.angle_alpha   90.00
_cell.angle_beta   90.00
_cell.angle_gamma   90.00
#
_symmetry.space_group_name_H-M   'P 1'
#
loop_
_entity.id
_entity.type
_entity.pdbx_description
1 polymer ?
#
loop_
_entity_poly.entity_id
_entity_poly.type
_entity_poly.pdbx_seq_one_letter_code
_entity_poly.pdbx_strand_id
1 'polypeptide(L)' 'MPTYEYECGSCHFRFERKQRFDANPVAVCPKCRGKAKRVFHSNPVIFKGSGFYTTDSRKGVPEPGEGKKELPGGKKGKK' A
#
# COMPACT_ATOMS: atom_id res chain seq x y z
N MET A 1 -22.48 0.69 -12.72
CA MET A 1 -21.95 1.96 -12.17
C MET A 1 -21.43 1.68 -10.77
N PRO A 2 -20.13 1.87 -10.49
CA PRO A 2 -19.56 1.64 -9.16
C PRO A 2 -20.08 2.65 -8.12
N THR A 3 -20.17 2.21 -6.88
CA THR A 3 -20.42 3.07 -5.71
C THR A 3 -19.09 3.38 -5.04
N TYR A 4 -18.88 4.64 -4.68
CA TYR A 4 -17.69 5.09 -3.97
C TYR A 4 -18.08 5.80 -2.69
N GLU A 5 -17.28 5.59 -1.65
CA GLU A 5 -17.40 6.31 -0.37
C GLU A 5 -16.62 7.63 -0.43
N TYR A 6 -17.20 8.68 0.15
CA TYR A 6 -16.63 10.00 0.25
C TYR A 6 -16.66 10.51 1.68
N GLU A 7 -15.63 11.25 2.08
CA GLU A 7 -15.56 11.96 3.36
C GLU A 7 -15.35 13.45 3.10
N CYS A 8 -16.15 14.27 3.77
CA CYS A 8 -15.98 15.72 3.74
C CYS A 8 -14.84 16.17 4.66
N GLY A 9 -13.91 16.98 4.14
CA GLY A 9 -12.81 17.51 4.96
C GLY A 9 -13.21 18.58 5.99
N SER A 10 -14.40 19.17 5.86
CA SER A 10 -14.85 20.26 6.76
C SER A 10 -15.76 19.78 7.90
N CYS A 11 -16.65 18.82 7.63
CA CYS A 11 -17.62 18.32 8.61
C CYS A 11 -17.49 16.82 8.90
N HIS A 12 -16.51 16.15 8.30
CA HIS A 12 -16.23 14.71 8.46
C HIS A 12 -17.44 13.81 8.18
N PHE A 13 -18.43 14.30 7.43
CA PHE A 13 -19.58 13.50 7.04
C PHE A 13 -19.18 12.50 5.95
N ARG A 14 -19.42 11.21 6.22
CA ARG A 14 -19.21 10.11 5.29
C ARG A 14 -20.50 9.78 4.54
N PHE A 15 -20.40 9.57 3.24
CA PHE A 15 -21.54 9.20 2.40
C PHE A 15 -21.10 8.42 1.17
N GLU A 16 -22.01 7.61 0.65
CA GLU A 16 -21.80 6.82 -0.55
C GLU A 16 -22.45 7.47 -1.77
N ARG A 17 -21.81 7.35 -2.94
CA ARG A 17 -22.35 7.87 -4.20
C ARG A 17 -22.00 6.98 -5.38
N LYS A 18 -23.00 6.71 -6.24
CA LYS A 18 -22.80 6.03 -7.53
C LYS A 18 -22.14 6.99 -8.51
N GLN A 19 -21.00 6.63 -9.08
CA GLN A 19 -20.21 7.49 -9.97
C GLN A 19 -19.73 6.69 -11.19
N ARG A 20 -19.57 7.36 -12.33
CA ARG A 20 -18.88 6.76 -13.49
C ARG A 20 -17.38 6.66 -13.20
N PHE A 21 -16.72 5.73 -13.88
CA PHE A 21 -15.27 5.56 -13.73
C PHE A 21 -14.50 6.78 -14.24
N ASP A 22 -14.94 7.37 -15.35
CA ASP A 22 -14.27 8.50 -16.02
C ASP A 22 -14.58 9.88 -15.41
N ALA A 23 -15.32 9.91 -14.30
CA ALA A 23 -15.72 11.16 -13.69
C ALA A 23 -14.72 11.66 -12.65
N ASN A 24 -14.68 12.99 -12.46
CA ASN A 24 -13.76 13.63 -11.53
C ASN A 24 -13.92 13.06 -10.09
N PRO A 25 -12.82 12.68 -9.40
CA PRO A 25 -12.85 12.08 -8.07
C PRO A 25 -13.25 13.03 -6.93
N VAL A 26 -13.63 14.27 -7.20
CA VAL A 26 -14.07 15.24 -6.19
C VAL A 26 -15.60 15.34 -6.17
N ALA A 27 -16.20 15.16 -4.99
CA ALA A 27 -17.64 15.29 -4.79
C ALA A 27 -17.98 16.46 -3.85
N VAL A 28 -19.23 16.93 -3.91
CA VAL A 28 -19.76 17.97 -3.02
C VAL A 28 -20.46 17.31 -1.84
N CYS A 29 -20.16 17.75 -0.62
CA CYS A 29 -20.79 17.24 0.59
C CYS A 29 -22.28 17.66 0.66
N PRO A 30 -23.22 16.74 0.93
CA PRO A 30 -24.64 17.06 1.03
C PRO A 30 -25.01 17.88 2.28
N LYS A 31 -24.18 17.87 3.34
CA LYS A 31 -24.46 18.63 4.58
C LYS A 31 -23.96 20.07 4.55
N CYS A 32 -22.70 20.28 4.15
CA CYS A 32 -22.04 21.58 4.26
C CYS A 32 -21.66 22.19 2.90
N ARG A 33 -21.92 21.49 1.79
CA ARG A 33 -21.52 21.88 0.42
C ARG A 33 -20.01 22.07 0.22
N GLY A 34 -19.19 21.63 1.18
CA GLY A 34 -17.74 21.61 1.07
C GLY A 34 -17.22 20.52 0.12
N LYS A 35 -15.91 20.56 -0.14
CA LYS A 35 -15.24 19.53 -0.95
C LYS A 35 -15.13 18.23 -0.15
N ALA A 36 -15.54 17.12 -0.77
CA ALA A 36 -15.39 15.77 -0.25
C ALA A 36 -14.40 14.98 -1.10
N LYS A 37 -13.57 14.18 -0.44
CA LYS A 37 -12.56 13.31 -1.07
C LYS A 37 -13.04 11.87 -1.00
N ARG A 38 -12.72 11.09 -2.03
CA ARG A 38 -13.02 9.66 -2.05
C ARG A 38 -12.17 8.94 -1.01
N VAL A 39 -12.81 8.08 -0.22
CA VAL A 39 -12.16 7.25 0.79
C VAL A 39 -11.70 5.96 0.13
N PHE A 40 -10.44 5.60 0.36
CA PHE A 40 -9.88 4.32 -0.07
C PHE A 40 -9.66 3.46 1.17
N HIS A 41 -10.22 2.25 1.15
CA HIS A 41 -9.97 1.27 2.18
C HIS A 41 -8.72 0.47 1.82
N SER A 42 -7.88 0.21 2.83
CA SER A 42 -6.71 -0.65 2.68
C SER A 42 -7.18 -2.10 2.51
N ASN A 43 -7.12 -2.61 1.29
CA ASN A 43 -7.39 -4.02 1.02
C ASN A 43 -6.10 -4.83 1.26
N PRO A 44 -6.16 -5.97 1.98
CA PRO A 44 -4.99 -6.81 2.17
C PRO A 44 -4.53 -7.40 0.83
N VAL A 45 -3.25 -7.24 0.50
CA VAL A 45 -2.63 -7.90 -0.66
C VAL A 45 -2.08 -9.24 -0.20
N ILE A 46 -2.58 -10.32 -0.79
CA ILE A 46 -2.16 -11.69 -0.46
C ILE A 46 -1.46 -12.30 -1.67
N PHE A 47 -0.17 -12.59 -1.53
CA PHE A 47 0.62 -13.27 -2.55
C PHE A 47 0.55 -14.79 -2.33
N LYS A 48 -0.24 -15.49 -3.13
CA LYS A 48 -0.30 -16.96 -3.16
C LYS A 48 0.45 -17.46 -4.39
N GLY A 49 1.69 -17.91 -4.20
CA GLY A 49 2.52 -18.52 -5.25
C GLY A 49 3.97 -18.68 -4.80
N SER A 50 4.61 -19.80 -5.15
CA SER A 50 5.97 -20.15 -4.73
C SER A 50 7.09 -19.43 -5.51
N GLY A 51 6.79 -18.45 -6.38
CA GLY A 51 7.75 -18.07 -7.42
C GLY A 51 7.74 -16.64 -7.97
N PHE A 52 7.21 -15.62 -7.27
CA PHE A 52 7.14 -14.27 -7.87
C PHE A 52 7.74 -13.08 -7.08
N TYR A 53 8.26 -13.23 -5.85
CA TYR A 53 8.62 -12.02 -5.05
C TYR A 53 9.98 -12.00 -4.33
N THR A 54 10.90 -12.95 -4.54
CA THR A 54 12.22 -12.87 -3.87
C THR A 54 13.30 -12.19 -4.73
N THR A 55 13.08 -11.97 -6.03
CA THR A 55 14.15 -11.56 -6.97
C THR A 55 14.26 -10.06 -7.26
N ASP A 56 13.23 -9.23 -7.04
CA ASP A 56 13.27 -7.79 -7.43
C ASP A 56 13.56 -6.81 -6.27
N SER A 57 13.54 -7.27 -5.02
CA SER A 57 14.10 -6.47 -3.92
C SER A 57 15.62 -6.42 -4.09
N ARG A 58 16.11 -5.41 -4.82
CA ARG A 58 17.54 -5.08 -4.91
C ARG A 58 18.14 -5.13 -3.51
N LYS A 59 18.93 -6.17 -3.21
CA LYS A 59 19.93 -6.05 -2.16
C LYS A 59 20.77 -4.84 -2.53
N GLY A 60 20.86 -3.88 -1.61
CA GLY A 60 21.61 -2.64 -1.80
C GLY A 60 22.98 -2.93 -2.41
N VAL A 61 23.34 -2.07 -3.37
CA VAL A 61 24.67 -1.97 -3.94
C VAL A 61 25.70 -2.03 -2.81
N PRO A 62 26.70 -2.93 -2.81
CA PRO A 62 27.81 -2.81 -1.89
C PRO A 62 28.64 -1.61 -2.32
N GLU A 63 28.52 -0.50 -1.58
CA GLU A 63 29.52 0.56 -1.62
C GLU A 63 30.83 0.03 -1.00
N PRO A 64 32.00 0.32 -1.57
CA PRO A 64 33.27 -0.10 -0.99
C PRO A 64 33.57 0.83 0.20
N GLY A 65 33.33 0.34 1.42
CA GLY A 65 33.57 1.10 2.64
C GLY A 65 33.65 0.19 3.87
N GLU A 66 34.88 -0.22 4.17
CA GLU A 66 35.44 -0.78 5.40
C GLU A 66 34.50 -1.07 6.60
N GLY A 67 34.48 -2.33 7.04
CA GLY A 67 33.86 -2.70 8.32
C GLY A 67 33.90 -4.19 8.62
N LYS A 68 35.04 -4.66 9.14
CA LYS A 68 35.30 -6.03 9.59
C LYS A 68 34.16 -6.61 10.45
N LYS A 69 33.80 -7.88 10.22
CA LYS A 69 33.63 -8.91 11.26
C LYS A 69 33.56 -10.31 10.63
N GLU A 70 34.74 -10.91 10.65
CA GLU A 70 35.11 -12.33 10.75
C GLU A 70 33.96 -13.36 10.89
N LEU A 71 33.93 -14.30 9.92
CA LEU A 71 33.49 -15.68 10.07
C LEU A 71 34.75 -16.56 10.10
N PRO A 72 34.80 -17.69 10.82
CA PRO A 72 34.22 -18.94 10.30
C PRO A 72 33.65 -19.83 11.44
N GLY A 73 32.92 -20.91 11.23
CA GLY A 73 32.59 -21.71 10.06
C GLY A 73 31.89 -22.97 10.60
N GLY A 74 31.00 -23.56 9.81
CA GLY A 74 30.29 -24.77 10.21
C GLY A 74 31.20 -26.00 10.29
N LYS A 75 30.81 -26.98 11.12
CA LYS A 75 31.06 -28.40 10.85
C LYS A 75 29.88 -29.28 11.30
N LYS A 76 29.57 -30.20 10.39
CA LYS A 76 28.64 -31.33 10.44
C LYS A 76 29.05 -32.36 11.51
N GLY A 77 28.08 -33.17 11.95
CA GLY A 77 28.33 -34.62 12.13
C GLY A 77 28.01 -35.24 13.50
N LYS A 78 27.03 -36.16 13.47
CA LYS A 78 26.89 -37.45 14.19
C LYS A 78 27.60 -37.61 15.55
N LYS A 79 26.81 -37.94 16.58
CA LYS A 79 26.92 -39.21 17.32
C LYS A 79 25.56 -39.60 17.88
#